data_AF-A0A0E0BGH5-F1
#
_entry.id   AF-A0A0E0BGH5-F1
#
_cell.length_a   1.000
_cell.length_b   1.000
_cell.length_c   1.000
_cell.angle_alpha   90.00
_cell.angle_beta   90.00
_cell.angle_gamma   90.00
#
_symmetry.space_group_name_H-M   'P 1'
#
loop_
_entity.id
_entity.type
_entity.pdbx_description
1 polymer ?
#
loop_
_entity_poly.entity_id
_entity_poly.type
_entity_poly.pdbx_seq_one_letter_code
_entity_poly.pdbx_strand_id
1 'polypeptide(L)' 'MFKDDGFPKKFFPNHWKGENGLYCAGFARRGLAGIAMDAKNIADHIVATMDQINNV' A
#
# COMPACT_ATOMS: atom_id res chain seq x y z
N MET A 1 1.89 10.57 2.95
CA MET A 1 2.47 9.21 2.78
C MET A 1 3.75 9.03 3.60
N PHE A 2 4.81 9.80 3.34
CA PHE A 2 6.12 9.63 3.97
C PHE A 2 6.38 10.64 5.11
N LYS A 3 7.31 10.30 6.01
CA LYS A 3 7.97 11.22 6.95
C LYS A 3 9.20 11.84 6.27
N ASP A 4 9.87 12.74 6.98
CA ASP A 4 11.06 13.45 6.48
C ASP A 4 12.27 12.52 6.27
N ASP A 5 12.27 11.34 6.90
CA ASP A 5 13.29 10.29 6.69
C ASP A 5 13.08 9.45 5.42
N GLY A 6 12.04 9.76 4.63
CA GLY A 6 11.70 9.03 3.41
C GLY A 6 10.95 7.71 3.64
N PHE A 7 10.57 7.37 4.88
CA PHE A 7 9.80 6.17 5.19
C PHE A 7 8.31 6.47 5.41
N PRO A 8 7.40 5.51 5.15
CA PRO A 8 5.97 5.69 5.37
C PRO A 8 5.66 6.09 6.82
N LYS A 9 4.67 6.96 6.98
CA LYS A 9 4.18 7.38 8.32
C LYS A 9 3.59 6.20 9.10
N LYS A 10 2.93 5.27 8.39
CA LYS A 10 2.36 4.04 8.95
C LYS A 10 3.42 2.93 8.99
N PHE A 11 3.32 2.06 9.99
CA PHE A 11 4.21 0.90 10.12
C PHE A 11 3.63 -0.34 9.42
N PHE A 12 4.50 -1.31 9.14
CA PHE A 12 4.10 -2.64 8.69
C PHE A 12 3.08 -3.25 9.67
N PRO A 13 2.02 -3.94 9.19
CA PRO A 13 1.77 -4.34 7.79
C PRO A 13 0.95 -3.34 6.95
N ASN A 14 0.60 -2.17 7.49
CA ASN A 14 -0.34 -1.23 6.87
C ASN A 14 0.34 0.01 6.26
N HIS A 15 1.66 -0.04 6.09
CA HIS A 15 2.48 1.06 5.58
C HIS A 15 2.21 1.38 4.11
N TRP A 16 1.75 0.40 3.33
CA TRP A 16 1.61 0.49 1.88
C TRP A 16 0.45 1.37 1.39
N LYS A 17 -0.55 1.67 2.26
CA LYS A 17 -1.76 2.43 1.90
C LYS A 17 -1.72 3.87 2.40
N GLY A 18 -1.66 4.80 1.46
CA GLY A 18 -1.82 6.25 1.67
C GLY A 18 -3.27 6.70 1.51
N GLU A 19 -3.44 8.00 1.30
CA GLU A 19 -4.72 8.65 1.08
C GLU A 19 -4.92 8.93 -0.42
N ASN A 20 -6.16 9.15 -0.85
CA ASN A 20 -6.51 9.55 -2.22
C ASN A 20 -5.94 8.61 -3.30
N GLY A 21 -5.96 7.30 -3.05
CA GLY A 21 -5.44 6.30 -4.00
C GLY A 21 -3.92 6.26 -4.14
N LEU A 22 -3.17 6.94 -3.27
CA LEU A 22 -1.72 6.87 -3.24
C LEU A 22 -1.25 5.60 -2.50
N TYR A 23 -0.32 4.87 -3.10
CA TYR A 23 0.27 3.65 -2.53
C TYR A 23 1.79 3.69 -2.57
N CYS A 24 2.44 2.89 -1.72
CA CYS A 24 3.89 2.67 -1.78
C CYS A 24 4.21 1.19 -1.51
N ALA A 25 5.25 0.67 -2.18
CA ALA A 25 5.71 -0.70 -1.99
C ALA A 25 7.20 -0.73 -1.65
N GLY A 26 7.60 -1.63 -0.76
CA GLY A 26 9.03 -1.91 -0.50
C GLY A 26 9.69 -1.09 0.61
N PHE A 27 8.97 -0.18 1.24
CA PHE A 27 9.53 0.68 2.28
C PHE A 27 9.53 0.04 3.69
N ALA A 28 9.05 -1.19 3.84
CA ALA A 28 9.07 -1.91 5.12
C ALA A 28 10.44 -2.52 5.47
N ARG A 29 11.45 -2.47 4.58
CA ARG A 29 12.78 -3.11 4.75
C ARG A 29 12.68 -4.62 5.02
N ARG A 30 11.79 -5.30 4.28
CA ARG A 30 11.53 -6.75 4.41
C ARG A 30 11.98 -7.56 3.18
N GLY A 31 12.89 -7.01 2.38
CA GLY A 31 13.39 -7.64 1.16
C GLY A 31 12.31 -7.87 0.10
N LEU A 32 12.62 -8.72 -0.89
CA LEU A 32 11.74 -9.03 -2.03
C LEU A 32 10.37 -9.56 -1.61
N ALA A 33 10.32 -10.40 -0.57
CA ALA A 33 9.06 -10.94 -0.05
C ALA A 33 8.15 -9.84 0.51
N GLY A 34 8.72 -8.82 1.16
CA GLY A 34 7.97 -7.66 1.62
C GLY A 34 7.44 -6.80 0.46
N ILE A 35 8.27 -6.59 -0.57
CA ILE A 35 7.86 -5.86 -1.78
C ILE A 35 6.68 -6.56 -2.46
N ALA A 36 6.77 -7.89 -2.63
CA ALA A 36 5.71 -8.69 -3.23
C ALA A 36 4.40 -8.63 -2.42
N MET A 37 4.50 -8.65 -1.09
CA MET A 37 3.34 -8.52 -0.21
C MET A 37 2.66 -7.15 -0.34
N ASP A 38 3.44 -6.08 -0.35
CA ASP A 38 2.91 -4.73 -0.54
C ASP A 38 2.23 -4.60 -1.91
N ALA A 39 2.87 -5.07 -2.98
CA ALA A 39 2.32 -5.04 -4.34
C ALA A 39 0.99 -5.81 -4.44
N LYS A 40 0.91 -6.99 -3.81
CA LYS A 40 -0.33 -7.77 -3.75
C LYS A 40 -1.44 -7.01 -3.01
N ASN A 41 -1.14 -6.48 -1.83
CA ASN A 41 -2.13 -5.73 -1.05
C ASN A 41 -2.66 -4.50 -1.80
N ILE A 42 -1.79 -3.81 -2.56
CA ILE A 42 -2.18 -2.68 -3.40
C ILE A 42 -3.15 -3.14 -4.50
N ALA A 43 -2.80 -4.21 -5.22
CA ALA A 43 -3.65 -4.75 -6.29
C ALA A 43 -5.02 -5.19 -5.75
N ASP A 44 -5.05 -5.96 -4.66
CA ASP A 44 -6.28 -6.42 -4.01
C ASP A 44 -7.16 -5.24 -3.57
N HIS A 45 -6.55 -4.19 -3.02
CA HIS A 45 -7.28 -2.99 -2.62
C HIS A 45 -7.85 -2.19 -3.79
N ILE A 46 -7.12 -2.08 -4.90
CA ILE A 46 -7.62 -1.42 -6.11
C ILE A 46 -8.83 -2.19 -6.67
N VAL A 47 -8.73 -3.52 -6.77
CA VAL A 47 -9.84 -4.37 -7.24
C VAL A 47 -11.07 -4.16 -6.36
N ALA A 48 -10.92 -4.30 -5.04
CA ALA A 48 -12.02 -4.11 -4.10
C ALA A 48 -12.64 -2.70 -4.17
N THR A 49 -11.82 -1.66 -4.38
CA THR A 49 -12.31 -0.29 -4.55
C THR A 49 -13.11 -0.12 -5.85
N MET A 50 -12.66 -0.73 -6.95
CA MET A 50 -13.38 -0.69 -8.23
C MET A 50 -14.70 -1.46 -8.17
N ASP A 51 -14.70 -2.62 -7.51
CA ASP A 51 -15.93 -3.40 -7.29
C ASP A 51 -16.94 -2.59 -6.47
N GLN A 52 -16.48 -1.86 -5.44
CA GLN A 52 -17.35 -0.96 -4.68
C GLN A 52 -17.96 0.15 -5.55
N ILE A 53 -17.22 0.71 -6.51
CA ILE A 53 -17.73 1.74 -7.42
C ILE A 53 -18.77 1.14 -8.37
N ASN A 54 -18.55 -0.08 -8.87
CA ASN A 54 -19.44 -0.73 -9.83
C ASN A 54 -20.71 -1.32 -9.20
N ASN A 55 -20.75 -1.48 -7.88
CA ASN A 55 -21.91 -1.94 -7.12
C ASN A 55 -22.79 -0.79 -6.60
N VAL A 56 -22.64 0.42 -7.16
CA VAL A 56 -23.49 1.61 -6.90
C VAL A 56 -24.40 1.88 -8.07
#